data_AF-A0A916I291-F1
#
_entry.id   AF-A0A916I291-F1
#
_cell.length_a   1.000
_cell.length_b   1.000
_cell.length_c   1.000
_cell.angle_alpha   90.00
_cell.angle_beta   90.00
_cell.angle_gamma   90.00
#
_symmetry.space_group_name_H-M   'P 1'
#
loop_
_entity.id
_entity.type
_entity.pdbx_description
1 polymer ?
#
loop_
_entity_poly.entity_id
_entity_poly.type
_entity_poly.pdbx_seq_one_letter_code
_entity_poly.pdbx_strand_id
1 'polypeptide(L)'
;MAQTMLPKFKVSFAAPETVKVEHDGVSATYPFAPEPHQARIDELTVLISQRKAKSAHIGELGDLLYQILLGGASERFLEAYNAALGSPHPLRVELDFQNASPAVAALPWEFMRVGGFYLAVVENLALVRRLPPGFPKVNLLPPKSSLQVGVILSKPNNLGEVDYTLTGDALNTLKTRYKGHFDYDVDPNANRESVPRTIPQSGVFHFVGHGQLYDSQKRAVGQIALTKMFPQEADWINADELPALFGARIPILAVFQACETASLAPDRPLVGVAASMVSQLGVPSVVAMQYTIENQVAQDFVLEFYDQLVGFKKAIPEAAQSARRKLAERYGYGDRGFATPVVFLGRGEGELYAAEVKKDTSGQGTTVPQPDPPPPPNALKEQVREALYELLPASGVVTTSNEAQAHLAGCLGDDLHQFILEASAQTLSQRIVNRYLDDDHYDPLICICEKVLKKRFGGGSRRTLLEKTILNLHLLKMEQG
;
A
#
# COMPACT_ATOMS: atom_id res chain seq x y z
N MET A 1 15.48 16.82 21.10
CA MET A 1 14.52 17.07 20.00
C MET A 1 13.67 15.83 19.86
N ALA A 2 12.35 15.96 19.96
CA ALA A 2 11.46 14.84 19.69
C ALA A 2 11.61 14.49 18.20
N GLN A 3 11.99 13.25 17.88
CA GLN A 3 11.73 12.71 16.56
C GLN A 3 10.23 12.88 16.34
N THR A 4 9.83 13.69 15.36
CA THR A 4 8.43 13.74 14.92
C THR A 4 8.07 12.31 14.53
N MET A 5 7.37 11.60 15.40
CA MET A 5 7.06 10.20 15.17
C MET A 5 6.12 10.14 13.97
N LEU A 6 6.45 9.26 13.02
CA LEU A 6 5.55 8.94 11.91
C LEU A 6 4.16 8.62 12.48
N PRO A 7 3.07 9.21 11.96
CA PRO A 7 1.73 8.87 12.44
C PRO A 7 1.46 7.41 12.14
N LYS A 8 1.13 6.62 13.17
CA LYS A 8 0.91 5.18 13.07
C LYS A 8 -0.50 4.81 13.47
N PHE A 9 -1.10 3.94 12.68
CA PHE A 9 -2.34 3.26 12.99
C PHE A 9 -2.04 1.76 13.03
N LYS A 10 -1.75 1.25 14.22
CA LYS A 10 -1.39 -0.16 14.41
C LYS A 10 -2.64 -0.99 14.68
N VAL A 11 -2.79 -2.04 13.91
CA VAL A 11 -3.84 -3.06 14.05
C VAL A 11 -3.16 -4.35 14.49
N SER A 12 -3.58 -4.90 15.62
CA SER A 12 -3.06 -6.15 16.18
C SER A 12 -4.19 -6.98 16.76
N PHE A 13 -3.87 -8.17 17.29
CA PHE A 13 -4.88 -9.04 17.91
C PHE A 13 -4.58 -9.17 19.40
N ALA A 14 -5.55 -8.82 20.24
CA ALA A 14 -5.49 -9.06 21.69
C ALA A 14 -5.89 -10.50 22.03
N ALA A 15 -6.80 -11.06 21.22
CA ALA A 15 -7.25 -12.44 21.21
C ALA A 15 -7.69 -12.77 19.76
N PRO A 16 -7.88 -14.06 19.39
CA PRO A 16 -8.28 -14.43 18.04
C PRO A 16 -9.53 -13.69 17.51
N GLU A 17 -10.52 -13.45 18.38
CA GLU A 17 -11.79 -12.78 18.06
C GLU A 17 -11.78 -11.28 18.44
N THR A 18 -10.62 -10.68 18.66
CA THR A 18 -10.53 -9.29 19.16
C THR A 18 -9.36 -8.55 18.56
N VAL A 19 -9.67 -7.60 17.69
CA VAL A 19 -8.71 -6.65 17.13
C VAL A 19 -8.41 -5.57 18.16
N LYS A 20 -7.14 -5.24 18.33
CA LYS A 20 -6.65 -4.09 19.10
C LYS A 20 -6.07 -3.06 18.14
N VAL A 21 -6.59 -1.84 18.21
CA VAL A 21 -6.13 -0.69 17.44
C VAL A 21 -5.39 0.30 18.35
N GLU A 22 -4.22 0.74 17.92
CA GLU A 22 -3.37 1.72 18.59
C GLU A 22 -3.06 2.89 17.65
N HIS A 23 -3.38 4.10 18.08
CA HIS A 23 -3.12 5.35 17.36
C HIS A 23 -3.00 6.49 18.37
N ASP A 24 -1.98 7.34 18.21
CA ASP A 24 -1.68 8.50 19.06
C ASP A 24 -1.66 8.21 20.57
N GLY A 25 -1.06 7.08 20.94
CA GLY A 25 -0.92 6.64 22.34
C GLY A 25 -2.21 6.10 22.96
N VAL A 26 -3.33 6.15 22.25
CA VAL A 26 -4.61 5.58 22.68
C VAL A 26 -4.74 4.16 22.14
N SER A 27 -5.30 3.25 22.93
CA SER A 27 -5.62 1.88 22.50
C SER A 27 -7.09 1.55 22.73
N ALA A 28 -7.70 0.86 21.77
CA ALA A 28 -9.08 0.38 21.86
C ALA A 28 -9.17 -1.02 21.23
N THR A 29 -10.14 -1.81 21.67
CA THR A 29 -10.39 -3.15 21.18
C THR A 29 -11.75 -3.25 20.52
N TYR A 30 -11.84 -4.01 19.44
CA TYR A 30 -13.04 -4.19 18.64
C TYR A 30 -13.26 -5.68 18.39
N PRO A 31 -14.53 -6.14 18.30
CA PRO A 31 -14.83 -7.50 17.88
C PRO A 31 -14.23 -7.80 16.51
N PHE A 32 -13.65 -8.98 16.37
CA PHE A 32 -13.24 -9.54 15.08
C PHE A 32 -14.08 -10.80 14.85
N ALA A 33 -14.88 -10.84 13.80
CA ALA A 33 -15.77 -11.96 13.52
C ALA A 33 -15.86 -12.20 12.00
N PRO A 34 -14.93 -12.98 11.41
CA PRO A 34 -14.89 -13.21 9.97
C PRO A 34 -15.91 -14.28 9.51
N GLU A 35 -16.39 -15.12 10.41
CA GLU A 35 -17.25 -16.29 10.11
C GLU A 35 -18.45 -16.00 9.18
N PRO A 36 -19.20 -14.89 9.33
CA PRO A 36 -20.32 -14.59 8.43
C PRO A 36 -19.90 -14.37 6.97
N HIS A 37 -18.63 -14.02 6.73
CA HIS A 37 -18.10 -13.65 5.42
C HIS A 37 -17.02 -14.61 4.91
N GLN A 38 -16.55 -15.54 5.74
CA GLN A 38 -15.37 -16.39 5.46
C GLN A 38 -15.49 -17.14 4.13
N ALA A 39 -16.60 -17.84 3.91
CA ALA A 39 -16.81 -18.62 2.69
C ALA A 39 -16.73 -17.75 1.41
N ARG A 40 -17.25 -16.52 1.48
CA ARG A 40 -17.23 -15.59 0.34
C ARG A 40 -15.83 -14.99 0.14
N ILE A 41 -15.13 -14.66 1.23
CA ILE A 41 -13.74 -14.20 1.20
C ILE A 41 -12.84 -15.27 0.56
N ASP A 42 -13.02 -16.54 0.92
CA ASP A 42 -12.25 -17.66 0.37
C ASP A 42 -12.50 -17.82 -1.14
N GLU A 43 -13.77 -17.79 -1.56
CA GLU A 43 -14.15 -17.87 -2.97
C GLU A 43 -13.51 -16.73 -3.80
N LEU A 44 -13.63 -15.49 -3.32
CA LEU A 44 -13.08 -14.32 -3.99
C LEU A 44 -11.55 -14.36 -4.06
N THR A 45 -10.90 -14.79 -2.98
CA THR A 45 -9.44 -14.94 -2.92
C THR A 45 -8.95 -15.96 -3.95
N VAL A 46 -9.66 -17.08 -4.12
CA VAL A 46 -9.36 -18.09 -5.16
C VAL A 46 -9.55 -17.53 -6.56
N LEU A 47 -10.64 -16.77 -6.81
CA LEU A 47 -10.86 -16.14 -8.13
C LEU A 47 -9.74 -15.15 -8.47
N ILE A 48 -9.29 -14.36 -7.50
CA ILE A 48 -8.22 -13.38 -7.69
C ILE A 48 -6.88 -14.09 -7.92
N SER A 49 -6.55 -15.12 -7.14
CA SER A 49 -5.29 -15.87 -7.28
C SER A 49 -5.19 -16.59 -8.63
N GLN A 50 -6.32 -16.94 -9.24
CA GLN A 50 -6.38 -17.57 -10.57
C GLN A 50 -6.52 -16.58 -11.74
N ARG A 51 -6.47 -15.25 -11.49
CA ARG A 51 -6.79 -14.21 -12.50
C ARG A 51 -8.17 -14.40 -13.17
N LYS A 52 -9.15 -14.95 -12.46
CA LYS A 52 -10.53 -15.13 -12.91
C LYS A 52 -11.49 -14.10 -12.33
N ALA A 53 -11.03 -13.28 -11.40
CA ALA A 53 -11.81 -12.21 -10.79
C ALA A 53 -12.10 -11.07 -11.79
N LYS A 54 -13.31 -10.50 -11.69
CA LYS A 54 -13.66 -9.24 -12.33
C LYS A 54 -13.44 -8.10 -11.33
N SER A 55 -13.39 -6.86 -11.80
CA SER A 55 -13.24 -5.67 -10.93
C SER A 55 -14.25 -5.64 -9.77
N ALA A 56 -15.51 -6.05 -9.99
CA ALA A 56 -16.52 -6.14 -8.94
C ALA A 56 -16.15 -7.16 -7.84
N HIS A 57 -15.55 -8.30 -8.20
CA HIS A 57 -15.10 -9.31 -7.23
C HIS A 57 -13.95 -8.77 -6.36
N ILE A 58 -13.02 -8.01 -6.95
CA ILE A 58 -11.93 -7.39 -6.19
C ILE A 58 -12.46 -6.32 -5.24
N GLY A 59 -13.40 -5.50 -5.70
CA GLY A 59 -14.05 -4.48 -4.86
C GLY A 59 -14.82 -5.10 -3.70
N GLU A 60 -15.58 -6.16 -3.95
CA GLU A 60 -16.32 -6.90 -2.93
C GLU A 60 -15.38 -7.51 -1.88
N LEU A 61 -14.29 -8.16 -2.31
CA LEU A 61 -13.29 -8.68 -1.37
C LEU A 61 -12.73 -7.55 -0.50
N GLY A 62 -12.41 -6.41 -1.11
CA GLY A 62 -11.85 -5.28 -0.40
C GLY A 62 -12.78 -4.72 0.69
N ASP A 63 -14.07 -4.62 0.39
CA ASP A 63 -15.08 -4.18 1.35
C ASP A 63 -15.22 -5.17 2.50
N LEU A 64 -15.26 -6.48 2.20
CA LEU A 64 -15.35 -7.53 3.21
C LEU A 64 -14.12 -7.53 4.12
N LEU A 65 -12.91 -7.42 3.57
CA LEU A 65 -11.67 -7.33 4.35
C LEU A 65 -11.66 -6.12 5.27
N TYR A 66 -12.14 -4.97 4.80
CA TYR A 66 -12.26 -3.78 5.63
C TYR A 66 -13.30 -3.97 6.73
N GLN A 67 -14.47 -4.52 6.39
CA GLN A 67 -15.55 -4.76 7.33
C GLN A 67 -15.11 -5.66 8.49
N ILE A 68 -14.42 -6.78 8.21
CA ILE A 68 -14.01 -7.71 9.26
C ILE A 68 -12.89 -7.18 10.16
N LEU A 69 -11.95 -6.38 9.61
CA LEU A 69 -10.76 -5.95 10.34
C LEU A 69 -10.93 -4.57 11.00
N LEU A 70 -11.53 -3.63 10.26
CA LEU A 70 -11.64 -2.23 10.64
C LEU A 70 -13.09 -1.75 10.74
N GLY A 71 -14.10 -2.58 10.46
CA GLY A 71 -15.51 -2.16 10.51
C GLY A 71 -15.90 -1.57 11.87
N GLY A 72 -15.50 -2.22 12.97
CA GLY A 72 -15.73 -1.68 14.32
C GLY A 72 -14.87 -0.44 14.65
N ALA A 73 -13.73 -0.27 13.98
CA ALA A 73 -12.77 0.82 14.21
C ALA A 73 -12.80 1.89 13.11
N SER A 74 -13.88 1.93 12.31
CA SER A 74 -13.91 2.67 11.05
C SER A 74 -13.78 4.18 11.27
N GLU A 75 -14.57 4.74 12.19
CA GLU A 75 -14.51 6.16 12.60
C GLU A 75 -13.07 6.54 13.00
N ARG A 76 -12.48 5.76 13.90
CA ARG A 76 -11.12 5.99 14.39
C ARG A 76 -10.05 5.91 13.31
N PHE A 77 -10.20 4.97 12.37
CA PHE A 77 -9.30 4.86 11.22
C PHE A 77 -9.40 6.11 10.33
N LEU A 78 -10.62 6.58 10.09
CA LEU A 78 -10.88 7.73 9.23
C LEU A 78 -10.41 9.05 9.87
N GLU A 79 -10.58 9.22 11.17
CA GLU A 79 -9.98 10.32 11.94
C GLU A 79 -8.46 10.34 11.80
N ALA A 80 -7.81 9.19 12.02
CA ALA A 80 -6.36 9.04 11.89
C ALA A 80 -5.87 9.37 10.49
N TYR A 81 -6.60 8.91 9.46
CA TYR A 81 -6.29 9.18 8.07
C TYR A 81 -6.45 10.66 7.73
N ASN A 82 -7.54 11.29 8.17
CA ASN A 82 -7.80 12.71 7.93
C ASN A 82 -6.76 13.61 8.60
N ALA A 83 -6.34 13.28 9.83
CA ALA A 83 -5.25 13.97 10.49
C ALA A 83 -3.94 13.88 9.68
N ALA A 84 -3.65 12.70 9.10
CA ALA A 84 -2.46 12.51 8.28
C ALA A 84 -2.50 13.24 6.93
N LEU A 85 -3.68 13.57 6.38
CA LEU A 85 -3.78 14.39 5.16
C LEU A 85 -3.21 15.80 5.34
N GLY A 86 -3.21 16.34 6.57
CA GLY A 86 -2.59 17.62 6.92
C GLY A 86 -1.10 17.51 7.31
N SER A 87 -0.55 16.30 7.36
CA SER A 87 0.81 16.01 7.84
C SER A 87 1.80 15.91 6.68
N PRO A 88 3.08 16.30 6.87
CA PRO A 88 4.15 16.02 5.91
C PRO A 88 4.49 14.52 5.81
N HIS A 89 4.00 13.70 6.74
CA HIS A 89 4.25 12.27 6.80
C HIS A 89 2.97 11.46 6.59
N PRO A 90 3.00 10.41 5.74
CA PRO A 90 1.83 9.55 5.53
C PRO A 90 1.47 8.75 6.79
N LEU A 91 0.18 8.43 6.95
CA LEU A 91 -0.28 7.49 7.97
C LEU A 91 0.28 6.10 7.68
N ARG A 92 1.02 5.53 8.62
CA ARG A 92 1.45 4.14 8.50
C ARG A 92 0.43 3.21 9.13
N VAL A 93 -0.24 2.41 8.30
CA VAL A 93 -1.14 1.35 8.76
C VAL A 93 -0.34 0.07 8.91
N GLU A 94 -0.14 -0.35 10.16
CA GLU A 94 0.64 -1.53 10.49
C GLU A 94 -0.27 -2.69 10.86
N LEU A 95 -0.23 -3.77 10.09
CA LEU A 95 -0.99 -4.98 10.37
C LEU A 95 -0.09 -6.01 11.07
N ASP A 96 -0.33 -6.26 12.35
CA ASP A 96 0.45 -7.15 13.21
C ASP A 96 -0.37 -8.40 13.58
N PHE A 97 -0.16 -9.47 12.82
CA PHE A 97 -0.94 -10.71 12.92
C PHE A 97 -0.32 -11.76 13.85
N GLN A 98 0.63 -11.39 14.72
CA GLN A 98 1.33 -12.34 15.59
C GLN A 98 0.39 -13.17 16.48
N ASN A 99 -0.71 -12.56 16.94
CA ASN A 99 -1.71 -13.20 17.78
C ASN A 99 -3.00 -13.56 17.02
N ALA A 100 -2.99 -13.44 15.69
CA ALA A 100 -4.12 -13.83 14.85
C ALA A 100 -4.03 -15.33 14.48
N SER A 101 -5.13 -15.90 13.97
CA SER A 101 -5.03 -17.22 13.34
C SER A 101 -4.17 -17.14 12.06
N PRO A 102 -3.42 -18.20 11.71
CA PRO A 102 -2.69 -18.27 10.45
C PRO A 102 -3.52 -17.97 9.19
N ALA A 103 -4.78 -18.42 9.15
CA ALA A 103 -5.70 -18.15 8.05
C ALA A 103 -5.97 -16.65 7.88
N VAL A 104 -6.16 -15.92 8.99
CA VAL A 104 -6.36 -14.46 8.99
C VAL A 104 -5.09 -13.74 8.51
N ALA A 105 -3.91 -14.15 8.97
CA ALA A 105 -2.66 -13.59 8.48
C ALA A 105 -2.48 -13.79 6.96
N ALA A 106 -2.95 -14.92 6.43
CA ALA A 106 -2.84 -15.28 5.01
C ALA A 106 -3.79 -14.50 4.08
N LEU A 107 -4.81 -13.81 4.61
CA LEU A 107 -5.72 -13.02 3.78
C LEU A 107 -4.98 -11.89 3.03
N PRO A 108 -5.45 -11.50 1.84
CA PRO A 108 -4.76 -10.52 0.99
C PRO A 108 -5.17 -9.09 1.36
N TRP A 109 -4.77 -8.64 2.55
CA TRP A 109 -5.12 -7.35 3.15
C TRP A 109 -4.81 -6.13 2.29
N GLU A 110 -3.94 -6.25 1.28
CA GLU A 110 -3.64 -5.20 0.32
C GLU A 110 -4.84 -4.83 -0.57
N PHE A 111 -5.87 -5.68 -0.64
CA PHE A 111 -7.14 -5.35 -1.30
C PHE A 111 -8.13 -4.60 -0.40
N MET A 112 -7.82 -4.37 0.88
CA MET A 112 -8.74 -3.72 1.81
C MET A 112 -9.21 -2.36 1.25
N ARG A 113 -10.53 -2.14 1.27
CA ARG A 113 -11.18 -1.01 0.60
C ARG A 113 -12.15 -0.30 1.52
N VAL A 114 -12.10 1.03 1.53
CA VAL A 114 -13.03 1.89 2.29
C VAL A 114 -13.53 3.02 1.38
N GLY A 115 -14.85 3.28 1.39
CA GLY A 115 -15.43 4.33 0.55
C GLY A 115 -15.12 4.17 -0.95
N GLY A 116 -14.93 2.94 -1.42
CA GLY A 116 -14.55 2.64 -2.80
C GLY A 116 -13.05 2.77 -3.12
N PHE A 117 -12.20 3.13 -2.16
CA PHE A 117 -10.76 3.31 -2.34
C PHE A 117 -9.94 2.21 -1.67
N TYR A 118 -8.96 1.66 -2.40
CA TYR A 118 -8.07 0.62 -1.86
C TYR A 118 -6.98 1.24 -0.99
N LEU A 119 -6.85 0.79 0.26
CA LEU A 119 -5.86 1.36 1.19
C LEU A 119 -4.42 1.21 0.68
N ALA A 120 -4.10 0.17 -0.07
CA ALA A 120 -2.76 -0.05 -0.61
C ALA A 120 -2.35 0.93 -1.73
N VAL A 121 -3.24 1.83 -2.17
CA VAL A 121 -2.95 2.81 -3.24
C VAL A 121 -3.35 4.24 -2.89
N VAL A 122 -4.03 4.49 -1.77
CA VAL A 122 -4.41 5.86 -1.38
C VAL A 122 -3.20 6.74 -1.08
N GLU A 123 -3.39 8.05 -1.25
CA GLU A 123 -2.45 9.11 -0.87
C GLU A 123 -2.26 9.22 0.64
N ASN A 124 -1.07 9.67 1.03
CA ASN A 124 -0.69 9.91 2.43
C ASN A 124 -0.93 8.71 3.36
N LEU A 125 -0.78 7.49 2.85
CA LEU A 125 -0.85 6.26 3.64
C LEU A 125 0.27 5.30 3.22
N ALA A 126 0.76 4.46 4.13
CA ALA A 126 1.60 3.31 3.79
C ALA A 126 1.10 2.05 4.54
N LEU A 127 0.68 1.04 3.77
CA LEU A 127 0.19 -0.23 4.32
C LEU A 127 1.31 -1.27 4.41
N VAL A 128 1.53 -1.80 5.62
CA VAL A 128 2.59 -2.78 5.91
C VAL A 128 2.10 -3.93 6.78
N ARG A 129 2.79 -5.08 6.67
CA ARG A 129 2.64 -6.21 7.59
C ARG A 129 3.82 -6.26 8.55
N ARG A 130 3.57 -6.45 9.85
CA ARG A 130 4.58 -6.70 10.89
C ARG A 130 4.68 -8.20 11.13
N LEU A 131 5.91 -8.70 11.21
CA LEU A 131 6.20 -10.08 11.61
C LEU A 131 7.07 -10.08 12.86
N PRO A 132 7.04 -11.17 13.66
CA PRO A 132 7.99 -11.33 14.75
C PRO A 132 9.41 -11.17 14.21
N PRO A 133 10.21 -10.25 14.76
CA PRO A 133 11.58 -10.09 14.29
C PRO A 133 12.45 -11.26 14.72
N GLY A 134 13.24 -11.80 13.79
CA GLY A 134 14.24 -12.81 14.10
C GLY A 134 15.43 -12.32 14.90
N PHE A 135 16.34 -13.24 15.19
CA PHE A 135 17.67 -12.99 15.74
C PHE A 135 18.71 -13.41 14.70
N PRO A 136 19.76 -12.61 14.45
CA PRO A 136 20.25 -11.48 15.24
C PRO A 136 19.57 -10.13 14.93
N LYS A 137 19.76 -9.14 15.80
CA LYS A 137 19.36 -7.75 15.52
C LYS A 137 20.33 -7.14 14.50
N VAL A 138 19.81 -6.81 13.31
CA VAL A 138 20.54 -6.03 12.31
C VAL A 138 20.38 -4.53 12.61
N ASN A 139 21.51 -3.81 12.68
CA ASN A 139 21.49 -2.36 12.80
C ASN A 139 21.38 -1.73 11.41
N LEU A 140 20.65 -0.61 11.31
CA LEU A 140 20.63 0.18 10.09
C LEU A 140 22.05 0.66 9.75
N LEU A 141 22.33 0.73 8.45
CA LEU A 141 23.60 1.21 7.93
C LEU A 141 23.72 2.73 8.11
N PRO A 142 24.94 3.28 8.22
CA PRO A 142 25.12 4.72 8.13
C PRO A 142 24.68 5.23 6.74
N PRO A 143 24.20 6.47 6.63
CA PRO A 143 23.83 7.08 5.35
C PRO A 143 24.92 6.92 4.28
N LYS A 144 24.49 6.63 3.06
CA LYS A 144 25.35 6.46 1.89
C LYS A 144 25.07 7.56 0.88
N SER A 145 26.03 7.94 0.03
CA SER A 145 25.79 8.96 -1.01
C SER A 145 25.06 8.42 -2.25
N SER A 146 25.02 7.09 -2.40
CA SER A 146 24.43 6.38 -3.53
C SER A 146 23.73 5.11 -3.07
N LEU A 147 22.56 4.84 -3.66
CA LEU A 147 21.82 3.61 -3.50
C LEU A 147 22.39 2.56 -4.46
N GLN A 148 23.12 1.58 -3.93
CA GLN A 148 23.56 0.42 -4.71
C GLN A 148 22.57 -0.74 -4.54
N VAL A 149 22.23 -1.43 -5.62
CA VAL A 149 21.35 -2.61 -5.58
C VAL A 149 22.12 -3.83 -6.10
N GLY A 150 22.22 -4.87 -5.28
CA GLY A 150 22.73 -6.16 -5.72
C GLY A 150 21.60 -7.01 -6.29
N VAL A 151 21.61 -7.24 -7.59
CA VAL A 151 20.58 -8.01 -8.29
C VAL A 151 21.10 -9.40 -8.60
N ILE A 152 20.32 -10.42 -8.31
CA ILE A 152 20.65 -11.82 -8.62
C ILE A 152 19.54 -12.46 -9.44
N LEU A 153 19.92 -13.10 -10.56
CA LEU A 153 18.98 -13.66 -11.53
C LEU A 153 19.05 -15.19 -11.50
N SER A 154 17.94 -15.87 -11.24
CA SER A 154 17.87 -17.34 -11.32
C SER A 154 17.25 -17.82 -12.61
N LYS A 155 18.05 -18.43 -13.50
CA LYS A 155 17.67 -18.88 -14.86
C LYS A 155 17.79 -20.40 -15.04
N PRO A 156 17.03 -21.24 -14.31
CA PRO A 156 17.08 -22.68 -14.51
C PRO A 156 16.43 -23.08 -15.85
N ASN A 157 17.10 -23.91 -16.65
CA ASN A 157 16.69 -24.31 -18.00
C ASN A 157 15.43 -25.19 -18.04
N ASN A 158 15.03 -25.77 -16.91
CA ASN A 158 13.88 -26.67 -16.80
C ASN A 158 12.61 -25.98 -16.25
N LEU A 159 12.66 -24.66 -16.02
CA LEU A 159 11.48 -23.85 -15.70
C LEU A 159 11.19 -22.86 -16.83
N GLY A 160 10.00 -22.24 -16.81
CA GLY A 160 9.65 -21.21 -17.78
C GLY A 160 10.61 -20.01 -17.75
N GLU A 161 10.75 -19.32 -18.88
CA GLU A 161 11.61 -18.15 -18.97
C GLU A 161 11.02 -16.98 -18.14
N VAL A 162 11.85 -16.36 -17.31
CA VAL A 162 11.54 -15.08 -16.67
C VAL A 162 12.20 -13.98 -17.50
N ASP A 163 11.46 -12.93 -17.84
CA ASP A 163 12.01 -11.85 -18.63
C ASP A 163 12.75 -10.84 -17.74
N TYR A 164 14.07 -11.01 -17.66
CA TYR A 164 14.94 -10.12 -16.92
C TYR A 164 15.25 -8.83 -17.67
N THR A 165 15.00 -8.77 -18.98
CA THR A 165 15.38 -7.61 -19.81
C THR A 165 14.63 -6.36 -19.36
N LEU A 166 13.33 -6.49 -19.14
CA LEU A 166 12.48 -5.40 -18.66
C LEU A 166 12.92 -4.89 -17.28
N THR A 167 13.30 -5.79 -16.36
CA THR A 167 13.83 -5.39 -15.05
C THR A 167 15.17 -4.67 -15.18
N GLY A 168 16.06 -5.17 -16.05
CA GLY A 168 17.32 -4.51 -16.40
C GLY A 168 17.13 -3.12 -17.02
N ASP A 169 16.13 -2.95 -17.87
CA ASP A 169 15.79 -1.67 -18.50
C ASP A 169 15.29 -0.64 -17.47
N ALA A 170 14.49 -1.06 -16.49
CA ALA A 170 14.09 -0.19 -15.39
C ALA A 170 15.29 0.27 -14.56
N LEU A 171 16.19 -0.65 -14.21
CA LEU A 171 17.40 -0.34 -13.44
C LEU A 171 18.37 0.54 -14.24
N ASN A 172 18.53 0.30 -15.54
CA ASN A 172 19.31 1.17 -16.43
C ASN A 172 18.71 2.56 -16.52
N THR A 173 17.38 2.67 -16.63
CA THR A 173 16.68 3.96 -16.64
C THR A 173 17.00 4.75 -15.36
N LEU A 174 16.98 4.10 -14.20
CA LEU A 174 17.32 4.73 -12.92
C LEU A 174 18.80 5.12 -12.83
N LYS A 175 19.71 4.25 -13.28
CA LYS A 175 21.16 4.53 -13.32
C LYS A 175 21.49 5.73 -14.20
N THR A 176 20.83 5.86 -15.35
CA THR A 176 20.99 7.03 -16.22
C THR A 176 20.38 8.28 -15.60
N ARG A 177 19.16 8.19 -15.04
CA ARG A 177 18.45 9.32 -14.43
C ARG A 177 19.17 9.88 -13.21
N TYR A 178 19.76 9.01 -12.39
CA TYR A 178 20.37 9.34 -11.11
C TYR A 178 21.87 9.01 -11.08
N LYS A 179 22.58 9.43 -12.13
CA LYS A 179 24.02 9.19 -12.27
C LYS A 179 24.78 9.61 -11.01
N GLY A 180 25.50 8.66 -10.40
CA GLY A 180 26.27 8.87 -9.17
C GLY A 180 25.49 8.71 -7.86
N HIS A 181 24.15 8.59 -7.92
CA HIS A 181 23.27 8.41 -6.77
C HIS A 181 22.48 7.09 -6.79
N PHE A 182 22.46 6.39 -7.93
CA PHE A 182 21.95 5.04 -8.07
C PHE A 182 22.92 4.21 -8.90
N ASP A 183 23.19 2.99 -8.44
CA ASP A 183 23.89 1.99 -9.23
C ASP A 183 23.37 0.58 -8.90
N TYR A 184 23.66 -0.37 -9.76
CA TYR A 184 23.31 -1.77 -9.54
C TYR A 184 24.34 -2.70 -10.18
N ASP A 185 24.54 -3.83 -9.52
CA ASP A 185 25.34 -4.95 -10.03
C ASP A 185 24.43 -6.14 -10.25
N VAL A 186 24.67 -6.91 -11.31
CA VAL A 186 23.89 -8.09 -11.66
C VAL A 186 24.76 -9.32 -11.61
N ASP A 187 24.38 -10.30 -10.79
CA ASP A 187 24.84 -11.67 -10.91
C ASP A 187 23.82 -12.48 -11.74
N PRO A 188 24.15 -12.90 -12.97
CA PRO A 188 23.23 -13.61 -13.83
C PRO A 188 23.02 -15.08 -13.44
N ASN A 189 23.76 -15.60 -12.46
CA ASN A 189 23.83 -17.01 -12.11
C ASN A 189 23.49 -17.24 -10.63
N ALA A 190 22.21 -17.10 -10.26
CA ALA A 190 21.78 -17.33 -8.89
C ALA A 190 22.06 -18.77 -8.44
N ASN A 191 23.07 -18.99 -7.62
CA ASN A 191 23.38 -20.24 -6.96
C ASN A 191 23.62 -20.00 -5.45
N ARG A 192 23.76 -21.08 -4.68
CA ARG A 192 23.91 -20.99 -3.21
C ARG A 192 25.10 -20.13 -2.78
N GLU A 193 26.19 -20.10 -3.55
CA GLU A 193 27.38 -19.31 -3.22
C GLU A 193 27.29 -17.83 -3.64
N SER A 194 26.60 -17.53 -4.74
CA SER A 194 26.46 -16.15 -5.23
C SER A 194 25.51 -15.33 -4.38
N VAL A 195 24.44 -15.92 -3.82
CA VAL A 195 23.43 -15.22 -3.00
C VAL A 195 24.04 -14.27 -1.96
N PRO A 196 24.91 -14.73 -1.03
CA PRO A 196 25.51 -13.83 -0.04
C PRO A 196 26.53 -12.85 -0.65
N ARG A 197 27.17 -13.20 -1.77
CA ARG A 197 28.17 -12.34 -2.45
C ARG A 197 27.51 -11.15 -3.16
N THR A 198 26.28 -11.30 -3.62
CA THR A 198 25.54 -10.23 -4.31
C THR A 198 25.12 -9.10 -3.38
N ILE A 199 25.10 -9.29 -2.06
CA ILE A 199 24.66 -8.25 -1.13
C ILE A 199 25.70 -7.12 -1.06
N PRO A 200 25.38 -5.92 -1.58
CA PRO A 200 26.31 -4.80 -1.60
C PRO A 200 26.46 -4.18 -0.21
N GLN A 201 27.43 -3.28 -0.05
CA GLN A 201 27.60 -2.51 1.20
C GLN A 201 26.41 -1.61 1.54
N SER A 202 25.57 -1.29 0.56
CA SER A 202 24.31 -0.54 0.77
C SER A 202 23.21 -1.38 1.41
N GLY A 203 23.37 -2.71 1.47
CA GLY A 203 22.44 -3.63 2.14
C GLY A 203 21.17 -3.95 1.34
N VAL A 204 21.10 -3.65 0.04
CA VAL A 204 19.92 -3.92 -0.79
C VAL A 204 20.16 -5.12 -1.70
N PHE A 205 19.38 -6.18 -1.50
CA PHE A 205 19.41 -7.42 -2.27
C PHE A 205 18.11 -7.57 -3.06
N HIS A 206 18.19 -7.87 -4.36
CA HIS A 206 17.04 -8.05 -5.24
C HIS A 206 17.16 -9.38 -5.99
N PHE A 207 16.31 -10.34 -5.63
CA PHE A 207 16.17 -11.61 -6.32
C PHE A 207 15.11 -11.52 -7.42
N VAL A 208 15.46 -12.00 -8.63
CA VAL A 208 14.53 -12.15 -9.76
C VAL A 208 14.54 -13.61 -10.21
N GLY A 209 13.37 -14.26 -10.20
CA GLY A 209 13.28 -15.66 -10.58
C GLY A 209 11.94 -16.30 -10.23
N HIS A 210 11.97 -17.60 -9.95
CA HIS A 210 10.79 -18.39 -9.62
C HIS A 210 10.62 -18.57 -8.12
N GLY A 211 9.37 -18.64 -7.69
CA GLY A 211 8.98 -18.96 -6.32
C GLY A 211 7.63 -19.68 -6.30
N GLN A 212 7.37 -20.40 -5.21
CA GLN A 212 6.12 -21.10 -4.97
C GLN A 212 5.89 -21.28 -3.47
N LEU A 213 4.63 -21.33 -3.02
CA LEU A 213 4.33 -21.60 -1.61
C LEU A 213 4.39 -23.10 -1.27
N TYR A 214 3.97 -23.94 -2.22
CA TYR A 214 3.84 -25.38 -2.02
C TYR A 214 4.89 -26.14 -2.84
N ASP A 215 5.48 -27.16 -2.23
CA ASP A 215 6.39 -28.07 -2.95
C ASP A 215 5.64 -29.05 -3.87
N SER A 216 6.39 -29.91 -4.56
CA SER A 216 5.84 -30.94 -5.45
C SER A 216 4.95 -31.97 -4.74
N GLN A 217 5.03 -32.07 -3.41
CA GLN A 217 4.19 -32.91 -2.57
C GLN A 217 3.00 -32.15 -1.96
N LYS A 218 2.78 -30.89 -2.38
CA LYS A 218 1.74 -29.97 -1.88
C LYS A 218 1.90 -29.61 -0.40
N ARG A 219 3.12 -29.66 0.13
CA ARG A 219 3.41 -29.19 1.50
C ARG A 219 3.71 -27.71 1.44
N ALA A 220 3.11 -26.94 2.35
CA ALA A 220 3.42 -25.52 2.52
C ALA A 220 4.83 -25.37 3.12
N VAL A 221 5.79 -24.94 2.31
CA VAL A 221 7.19 -24.78 2.73
C VAL A 221 7.84 -23.49 2.25
N GLY A 222 7.24 -22.79 1.27
CA GLY A 222 7.82 -21.62 0.63
C GLY A 222 9.14 -21.94 -0.08
N GLN A 223 9.25 -21.67 -1.37
CA GLN A 223 10.48 -21.96 -2.11
C GLN A 223 10.84 -20.84 -3.07
N ILE A 224 12.15 -20.68 -3.30
CA ILE A 224 12.67 -20.02 -4.49
C ILE A 224 13.50 -21.02 -5.29
N ALA A 225 13.51 -20.89 -6.61
CA ALA A 225 14.43 -21.64 -7.44
C ALA A 225 15.75 -20.87 -7.53
N LEU A 226 16.86 -21.53 -7.21
CA LEU A 226 18.19 -21.16 -7.67
C LEU A 226 18.55 -22.01 -8.90
N THR A 227 19.69 -21.72 -9.51
CA THR A 227 20.24 -22.41 -10.67
C THR A 227 21.45 -23.23 -10.23
N LYS A 228 21.39 -24.54 -10.44
CA LYS A 228 22.54 -25.44 -10.24
C LYS A 228 23.65 -25.10 -11.24
N MET A 229 24.90 -25.37 -10.86
CA MET A 229 26.04 -25.16 -11.75
C MET A 229 26.02 -26.14 -12.94
N PHE A 230 25.71 -27.42 -12.68
CA PHE A 230 25.56 -28.44 -13.71
C PHE A 230 24.68 -29.62 -13.25
N PRO A 231 23.67 -30.05 -14.05
CA PRO A 231 23.08 -29.29 -15.16
C PRO A 231 22.45 -27.99 -14.65
N GLN A 232 22.25 -26.99 -15.51
CA GLN A 232 21.65 -25.68 -15.15
C GLN A 232 20.14 -25.78 -14.88
N GLU A 233 19.76 -26.65 -13.96
CA GLU A 233 18.38 -26.91 -13.55
C GLU A 233 18.05 -26.21 -12.22
N ALA A 234 16.77 -26.20 -11.88
CA ALA A 234 16.28 -25.65 -10.63
C ALA A 234 16.88 -26.39 -9.42
N ASP A 235 17.46 -25.61 -8.51
CA ASP A 235 17.73 -25.98 -7.12
C ASP A 235 16.67 -25.28 -6.26
N TRP A 236 15.59 -25.99 -5.94
CA TRP A 236 14.54 -25.45 -5.08
C TRP A 236 15.03 -25.36 -3.65
N ILE A 237 15.08 -24.15 -3.13
CA ILE A 237 15.48 -23.85 -1.75
C ILE A 237 14.23 -23.62 -0.92
N ASN A 238 14.06 -24.38 0.15
CA ASN A 238 12.96 -24.15 1.09
C ASN A 238 13.19 -22.89 1.93
N ALA A 239 12.11 -22.27 2.40
CA ALA A 239 12.19 -21.04 3.17
C ALA A 239 13.00 -21.21 4.47
N ASP A 240 12.97 -22.39 5.10
CA ASP A 240 13.76 -22.73 6.30
C ASP A 240 15.26 -22.92 6.03
N GLU A 241 15.64 -23.16 4.77
CA GLU A 241 17.05 -23.21 4.34
C GLU A 241 17.62 -21.83 4.00
N LEU A 242 16.76 -20.84 3.70
CA LEU A 242 17.19 -19.50 3.28
C LEU A 242 18.15 -18.84 4.29
N PRO A 243 17.90 -18.81 5.61
CA PRO A 243 18.81 -18.15 6.54
C PRO A 243 20.26 -18.66 6.45
N ALA A 244 20.43 -19.97 6.19
CA ALA A 244 21.75 -20.57 6.03
C ALA A 244 22.47 -20.11 4.76
N LEU A 245 21.73 -19.78 3.68
CA LEU A 245 22.31 -19.27 2.44
C LEU A 245 22.93 -17.88 2.59
N PHE A 246 22.29 -17.01 3.39
CA PHE A 246 22.76 -15.64 3.61
C PHE A 246 23.93 -15.58 4.61
N GLY A 247 24.06 -16.59 5.48
CA GLY A 247 25.11 -16.66 6.49
C GLY A 247 25.11 -15.42 7.38
N ALA A 248 26.28 -14.79 7.55
CA ALA A 248 26.42 -13.56 8.33
C ALA A 248 26.08 -12.27 7.57
N ARG A 249 25.81 -12.33 6.27
CA ARG A 249 25.49 -11.16 5.44
C ARG A 249 23.98 -11.00 5.31
N ILE A 250 23.40 -10.23 6.23
CA ILE A 250 21.95 -9.98 6.25
C ILE A 250 21.69 -8.65 5.54
N PRO A 251 20.84 -8.62 4.49
CA PRO A 251 20.47 -7.35 3.85
C PRO A 251 19.60 -6.50 4.78
N ILE A 252 19.60 -5.18 4.58
CA ILE A 252 18.62 -4.27 5.20
C ILE A 252 17.28 -4.39 4.49
N LEU A 253 17.32 -4.46 3.16
CA LEU A 253 16.17 -4.66 2.29
C LEU A 253 16.41 -5.87 1.38
N ALA A 254 15.53 -6.86 1.46
CA ALA A 254 15.44 -7.93 0.47
C ALA A 254 14.18 -7.74 -0.40
N VAL A 255 14.35 -7.72 -1.71
CA VAL A 255 13.26 -7.67 -2.70
C VAL A 255 13.20 -9.00 -3.42
N PHE A 256 12.08 -9.71 -3.32
CA PHE A 256 11.81 -10.95 -4.01
C PHE A 256 10.80 -10.71 -5.14
N GLN A 257 11.31 -10.54 -6.35
CA GLN A 257 10.51 -10.52 -7.57
C GLN A 257 10.32 -11.95 -8.08
N ALA A 258 9.51 -12.71 -7.35
CA ALA A 258 9.20 -14.09 -7.64
C ALA A 258 7.82 -14.45 -7.08
N CYS A 259 7.09 -15.29 -7.80
CA CYS A 259 5.71 -15.66 -7.47
C CYS A 259 5.59 -16.24 -6.05
N GLU A 260 4.49 -15.89 -5.37
CA GLU A 260 4.09 -16.45 -4.05
C GLU A 260 5.11 -16.32 -2.91
N THR A 261 6.16 -15.52 -3.08
CA THR A 261 7.18 -15.28 -2.04
C THR A 261 6.66 -14.50 -0.84
N ALA A 262 5.55 -13.76 -0.99
CA ALA A 262 4.84 -13.10 0.11
C ALA A 262 3.69 -13.94 0.69
N SER A 263 3.34 -15.06 0.06
CA SER A 263 2.18 -15.84 0.48
C SER A 263 2.45 -16.52 1.82
N LEU A 264 1.45 -16.51 2.71
CA LEU A 264 1.49 -17.19 3.99
C LEU A 264 0.56 -18.39 3.93
N ALA A 265 0.99 -19.54 4.45
CA ALA A 265 0.13 -20.72 4.47
C ALA A 265 -0.95 -20.58 5.57
N PRO A 266 -2.21 -20.93 5.30
CA PRO A 266 -3.32 -20.79 6.26
C PRO A 266 -3.19 -21.63 7.53
N ASP A 267 -2.26 -22.57 7.60
CA ASP A 267 -1.95 -23.42 8.75
C ASP A 267 -0.56 -23.11 9.35
N ARG A 268 0.35 -22.53 8.57
CA ARG A 268 1.75 -22.30 8.93
C ARG A 268 2.28 -21.01 8.28
N PRO A 269 1.98 -19.82 8.82
CA PRO A 269 2.23 -18.57 8.11
C PRO A 269 3.73 -18.26 8.01
N LEU A 270 4.54 -18.75 8.96
CA LEU A 270 5.99 -18.50 9.01
C LEU A 270 6.83 -19.36 8.07
N VAL A 271 6.21 -20.22 7.25
CA VAL A 271 6.92 -21.03 6.24
C VAL A 271 7.05 -20.31 4.88
N GLY A 272 6.45 -19.13 4.71
CA GLY A 272 6.65 -18.33 3.50
C GLY A 272 8.06 -17.76 3.39
N VAL A 273 8.52 -17.48 2.16
CA VAL A 273 9.87 -16.93 1.89
C VAL A 273 10.07 -15.61 2.65
N ALA A 274 9.17 -14.63 2.47
CA ALA A 274 9.30 -13.35 3.16
C ALA A 274 9.23 -13.48 4.69
N ALA A 275 8.38 -14.39 5.18
CA ALA A 275 8.24 -14.61 6.61
C ALA A 275 9.51 -15.22 7.23
N SER A 276 10.14 -16.19 6.57
CA SER A 276 11.42 -16.75 7.03
C SER A 276 12.54 -15.69 7.03
N MET A 277 12.60 -14.85 5.99
CA MET A 277 13.61 -13.79 5.90
C MET A 277 13.49 -12.78 7.06
N VAL A 278 12.28 -12.41 7.47
CA VAL A 278 12.07 -11.48 8.60
C VAL A 278 12.23 -12.19 9.94
N SER A 279 11.58 -13.34 10.14
CA SER A 279 11.44 -13.98 11.45
C SER A 279 12.56 -14.95 11.81
N GLN A 280 13.29 -15.49 10.83
CA GLN A 280 14.41 -16.42 11.08
C GLN A 280 15.75 -15.74 10.81
N LEU A 281 15.92 -15.11 9.64
CA LEU A 281 17.19 -14.44 9.29
C LEU A 281 17.33 -13.06 9.94
N GLY A 282 16.22 -12.39 10.28
CA GLY A 282 16.25 -11.07 10.92
C GLY A 282 16.38 -9.89 9.95
N VAL A 283 16.01 -10.07 8.68
CA VAL A 283 15.98 -8.98 7.69
C VAL A 283 15.01 -7.88 8.14
N PRO A 284 15.43 -6.60 8.23
CA PRO A 284 14.58 -5.51 8.68
C PRO A 284 13.35 -5.27 7.80
N SER A 285 13.50 -5.37 6.48
CA SER A 285 12.42 -5.11 5.51
C SER A 285 12.49 -6.06 4.33
N VAL A 286 11.35 -6.66 4.00
CA VAL A 286 11.21 -7.54 2.84
C VAL A 286 10.05 -7.06 1.97
N VAL A 287 10.31 -6.94 0.67
CA VAL A 287 9.28 -6.73 -0.36
C VAL A 287 9.17 -8.02 -1.16
N ALA A 288 7.98 -8.60 -1.28
CA ALA A 288 7.78 -9.88 -1.94
C ALA A 288 6.45 -9.91 -2.70
N MET A 289 6.24 -10.90 -3.58
CA MET A 289 5.03 -10.98 -4.42
C MET A 289 4.07 -12.06 -3.89
N GLN A 290 2.80 -11.73 -3.65
CA GLN A 290 1.80 -12.70 -3.18
C GLN A 290 1.12 -13.48 -4.30
N TYR A 291 1.25 -13.02 -5.55
CA TYR A 291 0.70 -13.67 -6.74
C TYR A 291 1.71 -13.69 -7.88
N THR A 292 1.39 -14.42 -8.94
CA THR A 292 2.08 -14.29 -10.23
C THR A 292 1.91 -12.87 -10.77
N ILE A 293 3.06 -12.22 -10.98
CA ILE A 293 3.17 -10.87 -11.53
C ILE A 293 3.56 -10.94 -13.01
N GLU A 294 2.94 -10.10 -13.84
CA GLU A 294 3.32 -9.97 -15.25
C GLU A 294 4.62 -9.16 -15.36
N ASN A 295 5.48 -9.48 -16.33
CA ASN A 295 6.82 -8.86 -16.42
C ASN A 295 6.75 -7.33 -16.53
N GLN A 296 5.79 -6.79 -17.28
CA GLN A 296 5.60 -5.34 -17.42
C GLN A 296 5.15 -4.67 -16.10
N VAL A 297 4.28 -5.34 -15.33
CA VAL A 297 3.85 -4.88 -14.00
C VAL A 297 5.03 -4.90 -13.02
N ALA A 298 5.87 -5.94 -13.08
CA ALA A 298 7.08 -6.04 -12.27
C ALA A 298 8.10 -4.95 -12.63
N GLN A 299 8.31 -4.68 -13.92
CA GLN A 299 9.18 -3.59 -14.38
C GLN A 299 8.74 -2.24 -13.85
N ASP A 300 7.46 -1.91 -13.98
CA ASP A 300 6.92 -0.64 -13.53
C ASP A 300 6.99 -0.50 -12.01
N PHE A 301 6.76 -1.59 -11.28
CA PHE A 301 6.96 -1.62 -9.84
C PHE A 301 8.39 -1.31 -9.47
N VAL A 302 9.37 -2.00 -10.07
CA VAL A 302 10.80 -1.81 -9.80
C VAL A 302 11.24 -0.38 -10.11
N LEU A 303 10.81 0.14 -11.27
CA LEU A 303 11.13 1.50 -11.70
C LEU A 303 10.64 2.53 -10.68
N GLU A 304 9.35 2.49 -10.31
CA GLU A 304 8.76 3.45 -9.37
C GLU A 304 9.31 3.24 -7.95
N PHE A 305 9.40 1.99 -7.48
CA PHE A 305 9.86 1.67 -6.14
C PHE A 305 11.27 2.21 -5.88
N TYR A 306 12.22 1.95 -6.77
CA TYR A 306 13.58 2.45 -6.58
C TYR A 306 13.70 3.95 -6.86
N ASP A 307 12.93 4.55 -7.79
CA ASP A 307 12.90 6.02 -7.99
C ASP A 307 12.58 6.77 -6.68
N GLN A 308 11.65 6.23 -5.91
CA GLN A 308 11.23 6.76 -4.61
C GLN A 308 12.26 6.52 -3.49
N LEU A 309 13.11 5.51 -3.61
CA LEU A 309 14.18 5.23 -2.65
C LEU A 309 15.48 5.98 -2.94
N VAL A 310 15.75 6.35 -4.20
CA VAL A 310 16.96 7.11 -4.55
C VAL A 310 16.98 8.45 -3.84
N GLY A 311 18.14 8.78 -3.24
CA GLY A 311 18.30 9.97 -2.41
C GLY A 311 17.58 9.89 -1.06
N PHE A 312 17.07 8.71 -0.69
CA PHE A 312 16.37 8.42 0.56
C PHE A 312 15.16 9.32 0.80
N LYS A 313 14.46 9.69 -0.27
CA LYS A 313 13.28 10.55 -0.24
C LYS A 313 12.16 9.96 0.62
N LYS A 314 12.06 8.62 0.63
CA LYS A 314 11.02 7.86 1.32
C LYS A 314 11.59 6.63 1.99
N ALA A 315 10.92 6.18 3.06
CA ALA A 315 11.12 4.86 3.60
C ALA A 315 10.48 3.79 2.70
N ILE A 316 10.86 2.53 2.92
CA ILE A 316 10.49 1.38 2.10
C ILE A 316 8.96 1.21 1.97
N PRO A 317 8.16 1.32 3.03
CA PRO A 317 6.70 1.27 2.94
C PRO A 317 6.10 2.31 1.99
N GLU A 318 6.57 3.55 2.07
CA GLU A 318 6.04 4.67 1.28
C GLU A 318 6.47 4.58 -0.19
N ALA A 319 7.68 4.09 -0.45
CA ALA A 319 8.13 3.78 -1.79
C ALA A 319 7.27 2.67 -2.42
N ALA A 320 6.99 1.60 -1.67
CA ALA A 320 6.13 0.52 -2.13
C ALA A 320 4.70 1.03 -2.38
N GLN A 321 4.13 1.83 -1.48
CA GLN A 321 2.81 2.43 -1.68
C GLN A 321 2.75 3.26 -2.97
N SER A 322 3.77 4.08 -3.21
CA SER A 322 3.85 4.92 -4.43
C SER A 322 3.86 4.05 -5.68
N ALA A 323 4.63 2.95 -5.65
CA ALA A 323 4.66 1.97 -6.74
C ALA A 323 3.31 1.27 -6.93
N ARG A 324 2.63 0.82 -5.85
CA ARG A 324 1.29 0.22 -5.94
C ARG A 324 0.28 1.18 -6.58
N ARG A 325 0.30 2.47 -6.20
CA ARG A 325 -0.56 3.48 -6.83
C ARG A 325 -0.26 3.60 -8.32
N LYS A 326 1.01 3.69 -8.70
CA LYS A 326 1.42 3.78 -10.11
C LYS A 326 0.89 2.60 -10.93
N LEU A 327 0.94 1.40 -10.38
CA LEU A 327 0.36 0.20 -11.00
C LEU A 327 -1.16 0.33 -11.15
N ALA A 328 -1.87 0.72 -10.09
CA ALA A 328 -3.33 0.87 -10.14
C ALA A 328 -3.78 1.96 -11.14
N GLU A 329 -3.05 3.07 -11.24
CA GLU A 329 -3.31 4.13 -12.22
C GLU A 329 -3.11 3.63 -13.66
N ARG A 330 -2.09 2.81 -13.90
CA ARG A 330 -1.74 2.34 -15.25
C ARG A 330 -2.58 1.14 -15.71
N TYR A 331 -2.81 0.17 -14.84
CA TYR A 331 -3.48 -1.10 -15.16
C TYR A 331 -4.93 -1.16 -14.71
N GLY A 332 -5.35 -0.19 -13.88
CA GLY A 332 -6.70 -0.09 -13.34
C GLY A 332 -6.83 -0.76 -11.97
N TYR A 333 -7.73 -0.22 -11.15
CA TYR A 333 -8.09 -0.72 -9.81
C TYR A 333 -8.87 -2.05 -9.82
N GLY A 334 -9.15 -2.59 -11.00
CA GLY A 334 -9.76 -3.91 -11.22
C GLY A 334 -8.74 -5.00 -11.53
N ASP A 335 -7.44 -4.70 -11.55
CA ASP A 335 -6.36 -5.66 -11.69
C ASP A 335 -5.70 -5.94 -10.32
N ARG A 336 -5.18 -7.15 -10.14
CA ARG A 336 -4.51 -7.55 -8.88
C ARG A 336 -3.06 -7.06 -8.75
N GLY A 337 -2.50 -6.49 -9.82
CA GLY A 337 -1.10 -6.10 -9.92
C GLY A 337 -0.69 -5.11 -8.83
N PHE A 338 -1.54 -4.15 -8.48
CA PHE A 338 -1.25 -3.19 -7.40
C PHE A 338 -1.14 -3.84 -6.03
N ALA A 339 -1.90 -4.91 -5.78
CA ALA A 339 -1.90 -5.63 -4.50
C ALA A 339 -0.83 -6.73 -4.48
N THR A 340 -0.20 -7.06 -5.61
CA THR A 340 0.75 -8.18 -5.69
C THR A 340 2.01 -7.96 -4.83
N PRO A 341 2.64 -6.77 -4.81
CA PRO A 341 3.78 -6.50 -3.94
C PRO A 341 3.33 -6.28 -2.49
N VAL A 342 3.91 -7.02 -1.55
CA VAL A 342 3.66 -6.95 -0.10
C VAL A 342 4.91 -6.51 0.63
N VAL A 343 4.77 -5.63 1.62
CA VAL A 343 5.85 -5.15 2.48
C VAL A 343 5.74 -5.81 3.85
N PHE A 344 6.77 -6.53 4.25
CA PHE A 344 6.93 -7.10 5.58
C PHE A 344 8.04 -6.36 6.33
N LEU A 345 7.73 -5.94 7.56
CA LEU A 345 8.68 -5.31 8.46
C LEU A 345 8.95 -6.23 9.66
N GLY A 346 10.22 -6.37 10.00
CA GLY A 346 10.67 -6.92 11.28
C GLY A 346 10.88 -5.81 12.30
N ARG A 347 12.14 -5.59 12.68
CA ARG A 347 12.53 -4.46 13.53
C ARG A 347 12.73 -3.19 12.69
N GLY A 348 12.35 -2.05 13.24
CA GLY A 348 12.54 -0.74 12.62
C GLY A 348 11.32 -0.25 11.86
N GLU A 349 11.46 0.89 11.19
CA GLU A 349 10.35 1.63 10.58
C GLU A 349 10.47 1.68 9.04
N GLY A 350 11.23 0.74 8.47
CA GLY A 350 11.40 0.62 7.02
C GLY A 350 12.37 1.64 6.42
N GLU A 351 13.22 2.29 7.21
CA GLU A 351 14.34 3.06 6.69
C GLU A 351 15.47 2.14 6.19
N LEU A 352 16.17 2.57 5.12
CA LEU A 352 17.38 1.91 4.66
C LEU A 352 18.60 2.25 5.52
N TYR A 353 18.67 3.48 6.03
CA TYR A 353 19.83 4.03 6.73
C TYR A 353 19.40 4.72 8.02
N ALA A 354 20.28 4.71 9.02
CA ALA A 354 20.09 5.47 10.25
C ALA A 354 20.09 6.98 9.94
N ALA A 355 19.30 7.76 10.67
CA ALA A 355 19.33 9.22 10.55
C ALA A 355 20.74 9.77 10.86
N GLU A 356 21.18 10.78 10.11
CA GLU A 356 22.41 11.50 10.45
C GLU A 356 22.25 12.16 11.83
N VAL A 357 23.12 11.80 12.78
CA VAL A 357 23.24 12.55 14.03
C VAL A 357 24.00 13.84 13.72
N LYS A 358 23.28 14.92 13.41
CA LYS A 358 23.87 16.25 13.42
C LYS A 358 24.31 16.57 14.86
N LYS A 359 25.62 16.66 15.09
CA LYS A 359 26.17 17.26 16.32
C LYS A 359 25.90 18.76 16.26
N ASP A 360 24.72 19.19 16.70
CA ASP A 360 24.46 20.61 16.90
C ASP A 360 25.05 21.06 18.24
N THR A 361 26.24 21.66 18.16
CA THR A 361 26.69 22.66 19.14
C THR A 361 25.92 23.97 18.88
N SER A 362 24.68 24.06 19.34
CA SER A 362 24.07 25.33 19.74
C SER A 362 22.80 25.05 20.52
N GLY A 363 22.84 25.33 21.82
CA GLY A 363 21.65 25.35 22.65
C GLY A 363 20.89 26.65 22.40
N GLN A 364 19.62 26.53 22.02
CA GLN A 364 18.57 27.47 22.41
C GLN A 364 17.22 26.78 22.25
N GLY A 365 16.48 26.70 23.36
CA GLY A 365 15.18 26.05 23.43
C GLY A 365 14.16 26.79 22.59
N THR A 366 13.54 26.07 21.67
CA THR A 366 12.29 26.46 21.02
C THR A 366 11.20 25.51 21.50
N THR A 367 10.18 26.07 22.14
CA THR A 367 8.97 25.36 22.53
C THR A 367 8.21 24.94 21.28
N VAL A 368 7.98 23.63 21.13
CA VAL A 368 7.22 23.02 20.05
C VAL A 368 5.71 23.22 20.33
N PRO A 369 4.90 23.72 19.38
CA PRO A 369 3.45 23.75 19.51
C PRO A 369 2.90 22.33 19.50
N GLN A 370 1.97 22.00 20.40
CA GLN A 370 1.20 20.76 20.34
C GLN A 370 0.33 20.74 19.08
N PRO A 371 0.10 19.56 18.45
CA PRO A 371 -0.83 19.43 17.34
C PRO A 371 -2.28 19.63 17.83
N ASP A 372 -3.05 20.38 17.03
CA ASP A 372 -4.47 20.65 17.31
C ASP A 372 -5.31 19.36 17.22
N PRO A 373 -6.38 19.25 18.04
CA PRO A 373 -7.32 18.13 17.96
C PRO A 373 -8.02 18.08 16.58
N PRO A 374 -8.51 16.89 16.15
CA PRO A 374 -9.26 16.76 14.90
C PRO A 374 -10.43 17.75 14.90
N PRO A 375 -10.68 18.42 13.77
CA PRO A 375 -11.61 19.52 13.76
C PRO A 375 -13.04 18.97 13.85
N PRO A 376 -13.95 19.63 14.60
CA PRO A 376 -15.29 19.11 14.88
C PRO A 376 -16.11 18.92 13.58
N PRO A 377 -17.24 18.17 13.59
CA PRO A 377 -18.07 17.90 12.41
C PRO A 377 -18.42 19.12 11.54
N ASN A 378 -18.57 20.30 12.15
CA ASN A 378 -18.76 21.57 11.44
C ASN A 378 -17.58 21.93 10.52
N ALA A 379 -16.36 21.59 10.89
CA ALA A 379 -15.18 21.82 10.06
C ALA A 379 -15.08 20.84 8.89
N LEU A 380 -15.63 19.63 9.01
CA LEU A 380 -15.71 18.68 7.90
C LEU A 380 -16.69 19.18 6.84
N LYS A 381 -17.88 19.66 7.25
CA LYS A 381 -18.83 20.35 6.36
C LYS A 381 -18.17 21.54 5.65
N GLU A 382 -17.44 22.39 6.37
CA GLU A 382 -16.77 23.54 5.74
C GLU A 382 -15.66 23.13 4.76
N GLN A 383 -14.89 22.08 5.05
CA GLN A 383 -13.92 21.54 4.08
C GLN A 383 -14.59 21.02 2.80
N VAL A 384 -15.73 20.32 2.94
CA VAL A 384 -16.52 19.86 1.79
C VAL A 384 -17.10 21.04 1.02
N ARG A 385 -17.57 22.08 1.71
CA ARG A 385 -18.12 23.29 1.10
C ARG A 385 -17.09 23.97 0.21
N GLU A 386 -15.91 24.27 0.75
CA GLU A 386 -14.83 24.93 0.01
C GLU A 386 -14.39 24.10 -1.20
N ALA A 387 -14.24 22.79 -1.02
CA ALA A 387 -13.86 21.91 -2.12
C ALA A 387 -14.93 21.84 -3.22
N LEU A 388 -16.23 21.80 -2.88
CA LEU A 388 -17.31 21.83 -3.86
C LEU A 388 -17.38 23.18 -4.60
N TYR A 389 -17.09 24.29 -3.91
CA TYR A 389 -16.98 25.61 -4.55
C TYR A 389 -15.81 25.73 -5.51
N GLU A 390 -14.73 24.97 -5.31
CA GLU A 390 -13.65 24.90 -6.28
C GLU A 390 -13.99 23.96 -7.45
N LEU A 391 -14.49 22.76 -7.15
CA LEU A 391 -14.62 21.66 -8.12
C LEU A 391 -15.79 21.86 -9.09
N LEU A 392 -16.94 22.32 -8.60
CA LEU A 392 -18.15 22.46 -9.41
C LEU A 392 -17.95 23.48 -10.56
N PRO A 393 -17.45 24.71 -10.32
CA PRO A 393 -17.18 25.65 -11.41
C PRO A 393 -16.08 25.15 -12.35
N ALA A 394 -14.99 24.60 -11.81
CA ALA A 394 -13.84 24.14 -12.59
C ALA A 394 -14.17 23.00 -13.56
N SER A 395 -15.24 22.26 -13.30
CA SER A 395 -15.68 21.13 -14.14
C SER A 395 -16.52 21.54 -15.36
N GLY A 396 -17.02 22.79 -15.41
CA GLY A 396 -17.96 23.24 -16.45
C GLY A 396 -19.38 22.65 -16.35
N VAL A 397 -19.64 21.81 -15.33
CA VAL A 397 -20.91 21.11 -15.09
C VAL A 397 -22.04 22.08 -14.67
N VAL A 398 -21.69 23.31 -14.34
CA VAL A 398 -22.61 24.35 -13.86
C VAL A 398 -22.90 25.41 -14.94
N THR A 399 -22.60 25.09 -16.20
CA THR A 399 -22.98 25.94 -17.34
C THR A 399 -24.47 25.76 -17.68
N THR A 400 -25.09 26.77 -18.29
CA THR A 400 -26.48 26.68 -18.81
C THR A 400 -26.61 25.79 -20.05
N SER A 401 -25.59 25.00 -20.38
CA SER A 401 -25.62 24.10 -21.53
C SER A 401 -26.52 22.89 -21.24
N ASN A 402 -27.31 22.50 -22.24
CA ASN A 402 -28.21 21.34 -22.13
C ASN A 402 -27.47 20.04 -21.77
N GLU A 403 -26.21 19.91 -22.17
CA GLU A 403 -25.37 18.74 -21.88
C GLU A 403 -24.98 18.66 -20.40
N ALA A 404 -24.59 19.80 -19.79
CA ALA A 404 -24.28 19.87 -18.37
C ALA A 404 -25.50 19.60 -17.49
N GLN A 405 -26.67 20.12 -17.89
CA GLN A 405 -27.95 19.87 -17.22
C GLN A 405 -28.35 18.38 -17.26
N ALA A 406 -28.18 17.71 -18.40
CA ALA A 406 -28.48 16.29 -18.51
C ALA A 406 -27.64 15.40 -17.57
N HIS A 407 -26.37 15.77 -17.33
CA HIS A 407 -25.52 15.05 -16.38
C HIS A 407 -25.95 15.24 -14.92
N LEU A 408 -26.37 16.45 -14.55
CA LEU A 408 -26.86 16.75 -13.21
C LEU A 408 -28.23 16.13 -12.93
N ALA A 409 -29.10 16.03 -13.96
CA ALA A 409 -30.45 15.48 -13.82
C ALA A 409 -30.45 14.06 -13.25
N GLY A 410 -29.46 13.24 -13.62
CA GLY A 410 -29.31 11.87 -13.12
C GLY A 410 -28.92 11.75 -11.64
N CYS A 411 -28.47 12.84 -11.01
CA CYS A 411 -28.12 12.89 -9.58
C CYS A 411 -29.08 13.74 -8.75
N LEU A 412 -29.65 14.80 -9.34
CA LEU A 412 -30.50 15.77 -8.64
C LEU A 412 -32.00 15.56 -8.84
N GLY A 413 -32.41 14.77 -9.84
CA GLY A 413 -33.83 14.53 -10.11
C GLY A 413 -34.61 15.83 -10.37
N ASP A 414 -35.79 15.94 -9.75
CA ASP A 414 -36.71 17.07 -9.92
C ASP A 414 -36.17 18.40 -9.34
N ASP A 415 -35.24 18.34 -8.38
CA ASP A 415 -34.65 19.52 -7.75
C ASP A 415 -33.82 20.36 -8.75
N LEU A 416 -33.30 19.73 -9.81
CA LEU A 416 -32.56 20.46 -10.84
C LEU A 416 -33.42 21.55 -11.53
N HIS A 417 -34.70 21.24 -11.80
CA HIS A 417 -35.61 22.20 -12.42
C HIS A 417 -35.88 23.41 -11.50
N GLN A 418 -35.97 23.18 -10.19
CA GLN A 418 -36.12 24.26 -9.21
C GLN A 418 -34.89 25.17 -9.19
N PHE A 419 -33.68 24.61 -9.17
CA PHE A 419 -32.46 25.41 -9.21
C PHE A 419 -32.31 26.20 -10.53
N ILE A 420 -32.77 25.68 -11.68
CA ILE A 420 -32.61 26.40 -12.94
C ILE A 420 -33.58 27.59 -13.05
N LEU A 421 -34.80 27.46 -12.51
CA LEU A 421 -35.86 28.48 -12.62
C LEU A 421 -35.78 29.56 -11.53
N GLU A 422 -35.03 29.34 -10.47
CA GLU A 422 -34.83 30.32 -9.41
C GLU A 422 -34.03 31.55 -9.89
N ALA A 423 -34.68 32.71 -9.87
CA ALA A 423 -34.09 34.02 -10.16
C ALA A 423 -33.29 34.58 -8.96
N SER A 424 -32.29 33.84 -8.50
CA SER A 424 -31.41 34.24 -7.39
C SER A 424 -30.07 34.79 -7.90
N ALA A 425 -29.44 35.68 -7.12
CA ALA A 425 -28.08 36.17 -7.41
C ALA A 425 -26.96 35.12 -7.15
N GLN A 426 -27.28 33.99 -6.52
CA GLN A 426 -26.34 32.92 -6.22
C GLN A 426 -26.09 32.02 -7.45
N THR A 427 -24.86 31.52 -7.57
CA THR A 427 -24.50 30.55 -8.61
C THR A 427 -25.23 29.21 -8.39
N LEU A 428 -25.41 28.43 -9.46
CA LEU A 428 -25.99 27.09 -9.35
C LEU A 428 -25.12 26.16 -8.46
N SER A 429 -23.79 26.35 -8.40
CA SER A 429 -22.92 25.65 -7.44
C SER A 429 -23.31 25.96 -5.99
N GLN A 430 -23.53 27.23 -5.67
CA GLN A 430 -23.92 27.68 -4.32
C GLN A 430 -25.26 27.09 -3.91
N ARG A 431 -26.24 27.05 -4.81
CA ARG A 431 -27.56 26.47 -4.51
C ARG A 431 -27.51 24.97 -4.26
N ILE A 432 -26.75 24.22 -5.07
CA ILE A 432 -26.54 22.79 -4.87
C ILE A 432 -25.88 22.54 -3.51
N VAL A 433 -24.79 23.26 -3.21
CA VAL A 433 -24.07 23.08 -1.94
C VAL A 433 -24.97 23.44 -0.76
N ASN A 434 -25.64 24.59 -0.77
CA ASN A 434 -26.50 24.98 0.35
C ASN A 434 -27.65 23.98 0.53
N ARG A 435 -28.30 23.54 -0.55
CA ARG A 435 -29.44 22.61 -0.46
C ARG A 435 -29.07 21.24 0.08
N TYR A 436 -27.89 20.72 -0.27
CA TYR A 436 -27.56 19.33 0.04
C TYR A 436 -26.54 19.20 1.18
N LEU A 437 -25.64 20.15 1.34
CA LEU A 437 -24.65 20.11 2.42
C LEU A 437 -25.21 20.69 3.72
N ASP A 438 -25.97 21.79 3.65
CA ASP A 438 -26.49 22.47 4.85
C ASP A 438 -27.68 21.72 5.43
N ASP A 439 -28.58 21.24 4.55
CA ASP A 439 -29.73 20.40 4.93
C ASP A 439 -29.34 18.92 5.12
N ASP A 440 -28.04 18.59 5.23
CA ASP A 440 -27.63 17.26 5.68
C ASP A 440 -28.02 16.12 4.70
N HIS A 441 -28.13 16.41 3.41
CA HIS A 441 -28.53 15.46 2.35
C HIS A 441 -27.36 15.14 1.41
N TYR A 442 -26.50 14.18 1.78
CA TYR A 442 -25.22 13.97 1.07
C TYR A 442 -25.28 13.11 -0.20
N ASP A 443 -26.29 12.27 -0.38
CA ASP A 443 -26.38 11.34 -1.51
C ASP A 443 -26.32 12.01 -2.90
N PRO A 444 -27.03 13.13 -3.13
CA PRO A 444 -26.92 13.89 -4.38
C PRO A 444 -25.50 14.44 -4.62
N LEU A 445 -24.81 14.89 -3.57
CA LEU A 445 -23.43 15.39 -3.66
C LEU A 445 -22.44 14.26 -3.97
N ILE A 446 -22.58 13.10 -3.32
CA ILE A 446 -21.78 11.90 -3.61
C ILE A 446 -21.98 11.50 -5.07
N CYS A 447 -23.23 11.44 -5.53
CA CYS A 447 -23.55 11.12 -6.92
C CYS A 447 -22.88 12.10 -7.91
N ILE A 448 -22.97 13.41 -7.65
CA ILE A 448 -22.33 14.42 -8.50
C ILE A 448 -20.82 14.21 -8.54
N CYS A 449 -20.18 14.03 -7.39
CA CYS A 449 -18.74 13.86 -7.30
C CYS A 449 -18.28 12.59 -8.03
N GLU A 450 -18.96 11.46 -7.84
CA GLU A 450 -18.56 10.16 -8.39
C GLU A 450 -18.91 9.97 -9.87
N LYS A 451 -20.11 10.39 -10.29
CA LYS A 451 -20.62 10.10 -11.63
C LYS A 451 -20.38 11.23 -12.62
N VAL A 452 -20.25 12.46 -12.12
CA VAL A 452 -20.12 13.67 -12.96
C VAL A 452 -18.70 14.23 -12.90
N LEU A 453 -18.21 14.60 -11.71
CA LEU A 453 -16.90 15.26 -11.56
C LEU A 453 -15.75 14.30 -11.84
N LYS A 454 -15.85 13.03 -11.44
CA LYS A 454 -14.82 12.00 -11.65
C LYS A 454 -14.48 11.76 -13.12
N LYS A 455 -15.42 12.04 -14.04
CA LYS A 455 -15.21 11.94 -15.50
C LYS A 455 -14.52 13.15 -16.10
N ARG A 456 -14.58 14.31 -15.43
CA ARG A 456 -14.02 15.58 -15.91
C ARG A 456 -12.59 15.81 -15.43
N PHE A 457 -12.20 15.22 -14.30
CA PHE A 457 -10.85 15.33 -13.75
C PHE A 457 -10.10 14.00 -13.92
N GLY A 458 -9.22 13.94 -14.93
CA GLY A 458 -8.42 12.74 -15.26
C GLY A 458 -7.14 12.56 -14.41
N GLY A 459 -6.72 13.56 -13.63
CA GLY A 459 -5.54 13.52 -12.75
C GLY A 459 -5.17 14.91 -12.18
N GLY A 460 -4.19 14.98 -11.29
CA GLY A 460 -3.66 16.23 -10.72
C GLY A 460 -4.40 16.75 -9.47
N SER A 461 -4.07 17.96 -9.00
CA SER A 461 -4.54 18.50 -7.71
C SER A 461 -6.06 18.50 -7.53
N ARG A 462 -6.81 18.81 -8.59
CA ARG A 462 -8.29 18.77 -8.56
C ARG A 462 -8.85 17.36 -8.47
N ARG A 463 -8.14 16.37 -8.98
CA ARG A 463 -8.53 14.97 -8.81
C ARG A 463 -8.34 14.53 -7.36
N THR A 464 -7.20 14.89 -6.76
CA THR A 464 -6.95 14.65 -5.33
C THR A 464 -7.98 15.35 -4.45
N LEU A 465 -8.31 16.62 -4.74
CA LEU A 465 -9.33 17.38 -4.01
C LEU A 465 -10.71 16.73 -4.14
N LEU A 466 -11.08 16.26 -5.34
CA LEU A 466 -12.33 15.53 -5.56
C LEU A 466 -12.38 14.23 -4.74
N GLU A 467 -11.29 13.46 -4.73
CA GLU A 467 -11.23 12.20 -3.99
C GLU A 467 -11.36 12.41 -2.48
N LYS A 468 -10.69 13.44 -1.94
CA LYS A 468 -10.88 13.89 -0.56
C LYS A 468 -12.32 14.31 -0.27
N THR A 469 -12.95 15.03 -1.19
CA THR A 469 -14.35 15.51 -1.04
C THR A 469 -15.35 14.35 -1.02
N ILE A 470 -15.16 13.36 -1.89
CA ILE A 470 -15.99 12.13 -1.91
C ILE A 470 -15.89 11.40 -0.58
N LEU A 471 -14.67 11.23 -0.06
CA LEU A 471 -14.46 10.57 1.22
C LEU A 471 -15.17 11.34 2.35
N ASN A 472 -14.98 12.66 2.43
CA ASN A 472 -15.61 13.50 3.45
C ASN A 472 -17.15 13.48 3.39
N LEU A 473 -17.74 13.43 2.20
CA LEU A 473 -19.19 13.30 2.05
C LEU A 473 -19.72 11.95 2.57
N HIS A 474 -18.98 10.86 2.34
CA HIS A 474 -19.33 9.56 2.92
C HIS A 474 -19.19 9.56 4.44
N LEU A 475 -18.18 10.25 4.99
CA LEU A 475 -18.02 10.44 6.44
C LEU A 475 -19.23 11.14 7.06
N LEU A 476 -19.59 12.30 6.52
CA LEU A 476 -20.74 13.07 6.98
C LEU A 476 -22.04 12.26 6.90
N LYS A 477 -22.19 11.42 5.87
CA LYS A 477 -23.34 10.52 5.74
C LYS A 477 -23.38 9.45 6.83
N MET A 478 -22.23 8.87 7.20
CA MET A 478 -22.16 7.84 8.24
C MET A 478 -22.45 8.41 9.65
N GLU A 479 -22.15 9.69 9.90
CA GLU A 479 -22.49 10.35 11.18
C GLU A 479 -24.01 10.52 11.39
N GLN A 480 -24.83 10.38 10.35
CA GLN A 480 -26.29 10.53 10.43
C GLN A 480 -27.04 9.25 10.83
N GLY A 481 -26.38 8.09 10.87
CA GLY A 481 -26.99 6.82 11.26
C GLY A 481 -26.48 5.61 10.48
#